data_AF-A0A7C5Q5T7-F1
#
_entry.id   AF-A0A7C5Q5T7-F1
#
_cell.length_a   1.000
_cell.length_b   1.000
_cell.length_c   1.000
_cell.angle_alpha   90.00
_cell.angle_beta   90.00
_cell.angle_gamma   90.00
#
_symmetry.space_group_name_H-M   'P 1'
#
loop_
_entity.id
_entity.type
_entity.pdbx_description
1 polymer ?
#
loop_
_entity_poly.entity_id
_entity_poly.type
_entity_poly.pdbx_seq_one_letter_code
_entity_poly.pdbx_strand_id
1 'polypeptide(L)'
;PEEIIREIMAIASLTPSSYNLQPWEVVVVKSRDMKAKLREVCYNQQKVEDAGVDIVVVANLKAAEEHVDRVLDSWVQLGYISSDQREDLRDRILQDWGSVEKRKRKAIRDAAMFAMSLMIVARHFGLETHPLEGFDEPKLKKLLGIGRDRVVPLIVAMGYRHPEKEPPPRAYRFPFEEFGRIV
;
A
#
# COMPACT_ATOMS: atom_id res chain seq x y z
N PRO A 1 1.47 13.44 -14.37
CA PRO A 1 1.59 12.64 -15.61
C PRO A 1 1.47 11.15 -15.28
N GLU A 2 1.00 10.30 -16.20
CA GLU A 2 0.87 8.85 -15.91
C GLU A 2 2.22 8.16 -15.79
N GLU A 3 3.21 8.62 -16.55
CA GLU A 3 4.59 8.15 -16.46
C GLU A 3 5.17 8.31 -15.05
N ILE A 4 5.05 9.51 -14.47
CA ILE A 4 5.47 9.77 -13.08
C ILE A 4 4.75 8.84 -12.09
N ILE A 5 3.45 8.59 -12.27
CA ILE A 5 2.71 7.66 -11.39
C ILE A 5 3.31 6.26 -11.51
N ARG A 6 3.56 5.77 -12.73
CA ARG A 6 4.13 4.44 -12.95
C ARG A 6 5.54 4.31 -12.37
N GLU A 7 6.36 5.35 -12.50
CA GLU A 7 7.72 5.37 -11.96
C GLU A 7 7.72 5.36 -10.43
N ILE A 8 6.85 6.16 -9.80
CA ILE A 8 6.65 6.13 -8.35
C ILE A 8 6.25 4.73 -7.89
N MET A 9 5.29 4.08 -8.57
CA MET A 9 4.86 2.72 -8.21
C MET A 9 5.96 1.69 -8.39
N ALA A 10 6.74 1.78 -9.47
CA ALA A 10 7.85 0.88 -9.74
C ALA A 10 8.92 0.97 -8.64
N ILE A 11 9.32 2.17 -8.25
CA ILE A 11 10.30 2.37 -7.18
C ILE A 11 9.72 1.97 -5.82
N ALA A 12 8.48 2.35 -5.50
CA ALA A 12 7.82 1.97 -4.27
C ALA A 12 7.66 0.44 -4.14
N SER A 13 7.51 -0.28 -5.26
CA SER A 13 7.39 -1.75 -5.26
C SER A 13 8.65 -2.48 -4.81
N LEU A 14 9.80 -1.79 -4.76
CA LEU A 14 11.04 -2.31 -4.20
C LEU A 14 11.02 -2.40 -2.66
N THR A 15 9.93 -1.95 -2.01
CA THR A 15 9.69 -2.15 -0.58
C THR A 15 9.78 -3.64 -0.23
N PRO A 16 10.43 -4.04 0.88
CA PRO A 16 10.46 -5.44 1.29
C PRO A 16 9.09 -5.92 1.78
N SER A 17 8.83 -7.22 1.64
CA SER A 17 7.62 -7.89 2.15
C SER A 17 7.93 -9.28 2.69
N SER A 18 7.04 -9.82 3.52
CA SER A 18 7.17 -11.16 4.07
C SER A 18 7.31 -12.19 2.94
N TYR A 19 8.41 -12.95 2.96
CA TYR A 19 8.77 -13.91 1.89
C TYR A 19 8.75 -13.33 0.47
N ASN A 20 8.91 -12.01 0.32
CA ASN A 20 8.76 -11.31 -0.95
C ASN A 20 7.39 -11.50 -1.63
N LEU A 21 6.32 -11.76 -0.87
CA LEU A 21 4.97 -12.01 -1.41
C LEU A 21 4.28 -10.76 -1.94
N GLN A 22 4.78 -9.55 -1.65
CA GLN A 22 4.29 -8.29 -2.21
C GLN A 22 2.75 -8.17 -2.16
N PRO A 23 2.13 -8.22 -0.97
CA PRO A 23 0.68 -8.34 -0.83
C PRO A 23 -0.07 -7.03 -1.11
N TRP A 24 0.56 -6.04 -1.72
CA TRP A 24 -0.06 -4.76 -2.07
C TRP A 24 -0.64 -4.79 -3.49
N GLU A 25 -1.82 -4.22 -3.62
CA GLU A 25 -2.44 -3.85 -4.88
C GLU A 25 -2.76 -2.34 -4.83
N VAL A 26 -2.91 -1.70 -5.98
CA VAL A 26 -3.24 -0.27 -6.05
C VAL A 26 -4.36 0.00 -7.03
N VAL A 27 -5.30 0.85 -6.65
CA VAL A 27 -6.27 1.46 -7.57
C VAL A 27 -5.99 2.95 -7.64
N VAL A 28 -5.60 3.43 -8.81
CA VAL A 28 -5.31 4.85 -9.06
C VAL A 28 -6.57 5.55 -9.53
N VAL A 29 -7.15 6.40 -8.68
CA VAL A 29 -8.33 7.21 -9.00
C VAL A 29 -7.89 8.58 -9.48
N LYS A 30 -8.17 8.89 -10.76
CA LYS A 30 -7.69 10.11 -11.43
C LYS A 30 -8.80 10.94 -12.09
N SER A 31 -9.87 10.31 -12.59
CA SER A 31 -10.94 11.04 -13.29
C SER A 31 -11.77 11.88 -12.32
N ARG A 32 -12.13 13.10 -12.73
CA ARG A 32 -12.93 14.03 -11.93
C ARG A 32 -14.20 13.37 -11.38
N ASP A 33 -14.93 12.66 -12.22
CA ASP A 33 -16.17 11.96 -11.84
C ASP A 33 -15.94 10.89 -10.77
N MET A 34 -14.85 10.12 -10.87
CA MET A 34 -14.55 9.11 -9.86
C MET A 34 -14.02 9.72 -8.57
N LYS A 35 -13.30 10.83 -8.64
CA LYS A 35 -12.84 11.55 -7.45
C LYS A 35 -14.01 12.17 -6.68
N ALA A 36 -15.03 12.68 -7.38
CA ALA A 36 -16.27 13.14 -6.76
C ALA A 36 -16.98 12.00 -6.00
N LYS A 37 -17.14 10.83 -6.63
CA LYS A 37 -17.72 9.64 -5.96
C LYS A 37 -16.85 9.13 -4.80
N LEU A 38 -15.52 9.18 -4.97
CA LEU A 38 -14.59 8.78 -3.93
C LEU A 38 -14.71 9.70 -2.70
N ARG A 39 -14.85 11.01 -2.92
CA ARG A 39 -15.04 11.99 -1.86
C ARG A 39 -16.26 11.69 -0.99
N GLU A 40 -17.38 11.25 -1.58
CA GLU A 40 -18.58 10.87 -0.83
C GLU A 40 -18.32 9.73 0.17
N VAL A 41 -17.52 8.72 -0.24
CA VAL A 41 -17.15 7.59 0.65
C VAL A 41 -16.00 7.94 1.60
N CYS A 42 -15.26 9.02 1.35
CA CYS A 42 -14.21 9.57 2.20
C CYS A 42 -14.71 10.70 3.13
N TYR A 43 -15.97 10.64 3.55
CA TYR A 43 -16.60 11.61 4.47
C TYR A 43 -16.51 13.07 3.99
N ASN A 44 -16.63 13.28 2.68
CA ASN A 44 -16.63 14.60 2.02
C ASN A 44 -15.35 15.42 2.17
N GLN A 45 -14.21 14.80 2.50
CA GLN A 45 -12.92 15.46 2.60
C GLN A 45 -12.49 16.08 1.25
N GLN A 46 -12.46 17.42 1.18
CA GLN A 46 -12.18 18.17 -0.06
C GLN A 46 -10.83 17.81 -0.71
N LYS A 47 -9.81 17.50 0.10
CA LYS A 47 -8.46 17.12 -0.38
C LYS A 47 -8.46 15.92 -1.33
N VAL A 48 -9.43 15.01 -1.22
CA VAL A 48 -9.61 13.87 -2.14
C VAL A 48 -9.90 14.42 -3.54
N GLU A 49 -10.87 15.32 -3.67
CA GLU A 49 -11.24 15.91 -4.95
C GLU A 49 -10.18 16.89 -5.49
N ASP A 50 -9.45 17.58 -4.62
CA ASP A 50 -8.40 18.54 -5.01
C ASP A 50 -7.08 17.88 -5.46
N ALA A 51 -6.81 16.64 -5.04
CA ALA A 51 -5.56 15.94 -5.36
C ALA A 51 -5.33 15.78 -6.89
N GLY A 52 -4.10 15.52 -7.33
CA GLY A 52 -3.88 15.10 -8.72
C GLY A 52 -4.44 13.70 -8.98
N VAL A 53 -4.21 12.79 -8.04
CA VAL A 53 -4.73 11.42 -8.00
C VAL A 53 -4.92 10.96 -6.55
N ASP A 54 -5.80 9.98 -6.36
CA ASP A 54 -5.92 9.25 -5.10
C ASP A 54 -5.48 7.80 -5.32
N ILE A 55 -4.51 7.34 -4.55
CA ILE A 55 -4.00 5.96 -4.60
C ILE A 55 -4.68 5.16 -3.49
N VAL A 56 -5.62 4.31 -3.86
CA VAL A 56 -6.23 3.36 -2.91
C VAL A 56 -5.28 2.18 -2.78
N VAL A 57 -4.63 2.06 -1.62
CA VAL A 57 -3.72 0.95 -1.32
C VAL A 57 -4.54 -0.20 -0.77
N VAL A 58 -4.34 -1.39 -1.33
CA VAL A 58 -5.12 -2.59 -0.99
C VAL A 58 -4.16 -3.67 -0.50
N ALA A 59 -4.44 -4.23 0.67
CA ALA A 59 -3.77 -5.37 1.24
C ALA A 59 -4.50 -6.67 0.82
N ASN A 60 -3.80 -7.54 0.10
CA ASN A 60 -4.27 -8.83 -0.38
C ASN A 60 -4.05 -9.92 0.68
N LEU A 61 -5.15 -10.44 1.25
CA LEU A 61 -5.10 -11.48 2.30
C LEU A 61 -4.85 -12.88 1.72
N LYS A 62 -4.85 -13.02 0.40
CA LYS A 62 -4.54 -14.25 -0.33
C LYS A 62 -3.20 -14.20 -1.06
N ALA A 63 -2.36 -13.21 -0.78
CA ALA A 63 -1.08 -13.04 -1.46
C ALA A 63 -0.18 -14.29 -1.35
N ALA A 64 -0.24 -15.04 -0.25
CA ALA A 64 0.49 -16.30 -0.15
C ALA A 64 -0.02 -17.32 -1.18
N GLU A 65 -1.32 -17.57 -1.23
CA GLU A 65 -1.93 -18.49 -2.19
C GLU A 65 -1.76 -18.04 -3.65
N GLU A 66 -1.78 -16.73 -3.90
CA GLU A 66 -1.77 -16.15 -5.24
C GLU A 66 -0.36 -15.95 -5.80
N HIS A 67 0.65 -15.68 -4.95
CA HIS A 67 1.99 -15.24 -5.39
C HIS A 67 3.12 -16.22 -5.08
N VAL A 68 2.96 -17.14 -4.11
CA VAL A 68 4.07 -17.97 -3.58
C VAL A 68 4.80 -18.74 -4.69
N ASP A 69 4.06 -19.33 -5.63
CA ASP A 69 4.64 -20.13 -6.70
C ASP A 69 5.61 -19.31 -7.56
N ARG A 70 5.17 -18.14 -8.03
CA ARG A 70 6.01 -17.25 -8.86
C ARG A 70 7.23 -16.74 -8.11
N VAL A 71 7.08 -16.46 -6.82
CA VAL A 71 8.20 -16.00 -5.98
C VAL A 71 9.23 -17.11 -5.83
N LEU A 72 8.81 -18.32 -5.46
CA LEU A 72 9.73 -19.44 -5.26
C LEU A 72 10.34 -19.93 -6.58
N ASP A 73 9.60 -19.88 -7.68
CA ASP A 73 10.15 -20.17 -9.01
C ASP A 73 11.31 -19.23 -9.35
N SER A 74 11.17 -17.94 -9.04
CA SER A 74 12.27 -16.97 -9.24
C SER A 74 13.47 -17.29 -8.36
N TRP A 75 13.27 -17.80 -7.14
CA TRP A 75 14.35 -18.16 -6.23
C TRP A 75 15.10 -19.41 -6.71
N VAL A 76 14.38 -20.38 -7.29
CA VAL A 76 15.01 -21.54 -7.95
C VAL A 76 15.84 -21.08 -9.15
N GLN A 77 15.30 -20.21 -10.01
CA GLN A 77 16.01 -19.68 -11.19
C GLN A 77 17.27 -18.89 -10.81
N LEU A 78 17.24 -18.17 -9.70
CA LEU A 78 18.38 -17.42 -9.15
C LEU A 78 19.36 -18.29 -8.35
N GLY A 79 19.03 -19.58 -8.12
CA GLY A 79 19.85 -20.50 -7.35
C GLY A 79 19.84 -20.25 -5.84
N TYR A 80 18.86 -19.50 -5.31
CA TYR A 80 18.72 -19.26 -3.87
C TYR A 80 18.23 -20.51 -3.12
N ILE A 81 17.46 -21.37 -3.80
CA ILE A 81 16.94 -22.64 -3.28
C ILE A 81 16.96 -23.70 -4.39
N SER A 82 17.02 -24.98 -4.02
CA SER A 82 16.81 -26.09 -4.96
C SER A 82 15.33 -26.33 -5.25
N SER A 83 15.04 -27.08 -6.33
CA SER A 83 13.67 -27.52 -6.65
C SER A 83 13.04 -28.35 -5.53
N ASP A 84 13.81 -29.18 -4.82
CA ASP A 84 13.29 -29.97 -3.70
C ASP A 84 12.91 -29.07 -2.50
N GLN A 85 13.73 -28.05 -2.23
CA GLN A 85 13.46 -27.07 -1.17
C GLN A 85 12.25 -26.18 -1.46
N ARG A 86 11.90 -26.01 -2.74
CA ARG A 86 10.78 -25.18 -3.20
C ARG A 86 9.46 -25.64 -2.59
N GLU A 87 9.13 -26.94 -2.70
CA GLU A 87 7.84 -27.47 -2.23
C GLU A 87 7.70 -27.39 -0.72
N ASP A 88 8.74 -27.81 0.03
CA ASP A 88 8.74 -27.73 1.49
C ASP A 88 8.57 -26.29 2.00
N LEU A 89 9.22 -25.33 1.33
CA LEU A 89 9.12 -23.92 1.67
C LEU A 89 7.74 -23.35 1.31
N ARG A 90 7.17 -23.76 0.17
CA ARG A 90 5.83 -23.37 -0.26
C ARG A 90 4.80 -23.73 0.80
N ASP A 91 4.79 -24.97 1.26
CA ASP A 91 3.83 -25.44 2.26
C ASP A 91 4.00 -24.72 3.59
N ARG A 92 5.25 -24.46 4.00
CA ARG A 92 5.55 -23.67 5.21
C ARG A 92 5.03 -22.24 5.10
N ILE A 93 5.19 -21.58 3.96
CA ILE A 93 4.68 -20.22 3.73
C ILE A 93 3.15 -20.20 3.80
N LEU A 94 2.48 -21.15 3.14
CA LEU A 94 1.03 -21.27 3.18
C LEU A 94 0.52 -21.52 4.60
N GLN A 95 1.19 -22.38 5.37
CA GLN A 95 0.85 -22.62 6.77
C GLN A 95 1.05 -21.36 7.64
N ASP A 96 2.14 -20.59 7.43
CA ASP A 96 2.39 -19.35 8.16
C ASP A 96 1.38 -18.24 7.84
N TRP A 97 0.78 -18.25 6.64
CA TRP A 97 -0.34 -17.40 6.25
C TRP A 97 -1.72 -18.01 6.50
N GLY A 98 -1.78 -19.23 7.04
CA GLY A 98 -2.99 -20.04 7.10
C GLY A 98 -4.13 -19.41 7.91
N SER A 99 -3.84 -18.69 8.99
CA SER A 99 -4.89 -18.08 9.81
C SER A 99 -5.28 -16.68 9.33
N VAL A 100 -6.56 -16.32 9.51
CA VAL A 100 -7.12 -15.00 9.14
C VAL A 100 -6.34 -13.86 9.77
N GLU A 101 -6.01 -13.98 11.06
CA GLU A 101 -5.28 -12.94 11.79
C GLU A 101 -3.85 -12.76 11.27
N LYS A 102 -3.14 -13.87 11.00
CA LYS A 102 -1.76 -13.80 10.50
C LYS A 102 -1.70 -13.17 9.11
N ARG A 103 -2.52 -13.64 8.16
CA ARG A 103 -2.55 -13.07 6.80
C ARG A 103 -2.94 -11.59 6.82
N LYS A 104 -3.93 -11.22 7.64
CA LYS A 104 -4.37 -9.82 7.75
C LYS A 104 -3.26 -8.94 8.30
N ARG A 105 -2.61 -9.34 9.39
CA ARG A 105 -1.48 -8.61 9.99
C ARG A 105 -0.32 -8.43 9.01
N LYS A 106 0.07 -9.49 8.30
CA LYS A 106 1.18 -9.46 7.34
C LYS A 106 0.85 -8.57 6.13
N ALA A 107 -0.32 -8.78 5.51
CA ALA A 107 -0.74 -8.03 4.34
C ALA A 107 -0.87 -6.53 4.62
N ILE A 108 -1.51 -6.15 5.75
CA ILE A 108 -1.68 -4.75 6.13
C ILE A 108 -0.32 -4.09 6.42
N ARG A 109 0.55 -4.75 7.21
CA ARG A 109 1.89 -4.23 7.52
C ARG A 109 2.68 -3.96 6.25
N ASP A 110 2.75 -4.93 5.35
CA ASP A 110 3.56 -4.85 4.14
C ASP A 110 2.98 -3.81 3.17
N ALA A 111 1.65 -3.71 3.03
CA ALA A 111 0.99 -2.67 2.24
C ALA A 111 1.19 -1.25 2.83
N ALA A 112 1.20 -1.10 4.15
CA ALA A 112 1.48 0.18 4.81
C ALA A 112 2.95 0.60 4.62
N MET A 113 3.89 -0.35 4.66
CA MET A 113 5.29 -0.09 4.31
C MET A 113 5.42 0.39 2.86
N PHE A 114 4.73 -0.28 1.91
CA PHE A 114 4.69 0.14 0.51
C PHE A 114 4.13 1.56 0.36
N ALA A 115 3.04 1.88 1.06
CA ALA A 115 2.45 3.20 1.03
C ALA A 115 3.41 4.28 1.58
N MET A 116 4.19 3.97 2.63
CA MET A 116 5.22 4.87 3.14
C MET A 116 6.35 5.11 2.12
N SER A 117 6.85 4.05 1.47
CA SER A 117 7.83 4.19 0.38
C SER A 117 7.28 5.06 -0.75
N LEU A 118 6.03 4.83 -1.17
CA LEU A 118 5.35 5.65 -2.17
C LEU A 118 5.34 7.13 -1.78
N MET A 119 5.02 7.46 -0.53
CA MET A 119 5.00 8.86 -0.06
C MET A 119 6.40 9.49 -0.07
N ILE A 120 7.44 8.73 0.27
CA ILE A 120 8.83 9.21 0.21
C ILE A 120 9.25 9.43 -1.25
N VAL A 121 8.97 8.46 -2.14
CA VAL A 121 9.32 8.55 -3.56
C VAL A 121 8.58 9.70 -4.23
N ALA A 122 7.31 9.93 -3.91
CA ALA A 122 6.54 11.05 -4.46
C ALA A 122 7.23 12.41 -4.20
N ARG A 123 7.91 12.59 -3.06
CA ARG A 123 8.68 13.80 -2.76
C ARG A 123 9.81 14.06 -3.75
N HIS A 124 10.46 13.00 -4.25
CA HIS A 124 11.53 13.11 -5.25
C HIS A 124 11.02 13.77 -6.55
N PHE A 125 9.77 13.46 -6.93
CA PHE A 125 9.10 14.04 -8.11
C PHE A 125 8.43 15.40 -7.84
N GLY A 126 8.73 16.03 -6.69
CA GLY A 126 8.14 17.33 -6.32
C GLY A 126 6.66 17.26 -5.93
N LEU A 127 6.13 16.08 -5.66
CA LEU A 127 4.75 15.89 -5.22
C LEU A 127 4.63 15.98 -3.70
N GLU A 128 3.42 16.30 -3.24
CA GLU A 128 2.99 16.18 -1.86
C GLU A 128 1.97 15.04 -1.75
N THR A 129 1.94 14.42 -0.58
CA THR A 129 1.04 13.30 -0.29
C THR A 129 0.33 13.48 1.04
N HIS A 130 -0.90 12.99 1.14
CA HIS A 130 -1.68 12.97 2.37
C HIS A 130 -2.33 11.59 2.55
N PRO A 131 -1.84 10.74 3.47
CA PRO A 131 -2.48 9.47 3.78
C PRO A 131 -3.78 9.70 4.58
N LEU A 132 -4.83 8.94 4.28
CA LEU A 132 -6.08 8.97 5.03
C LEU A 132 -6.63 7.57 5.28
N GLU A 133 -7.15 7.36 6.50
CA GLU A 133 -7.98 6.21 6.89
C GLU A 133 -9.46 6.59 7.02
N GLY A 134 -9.78 7.89 6.90
CA GLY A 134 -11.14 8.42 7.05
C GLY A 134 -12.02 8.12 5.84
N PHE A 135 -12.46 6.87 5.69
CA PHE A 135 -13.41 6.44 4.66
C PHE A 135 -14.31 5.29 5.14
N ASP A 136 -15.41 5.07 4.44
CA ASP A 136 -16.31 3.92 4.60
C ASP A 136 -15.80 2.77 3.71
N GLU A 137 -15.03 1.84 4.29
CA GLU A 137 -14.38 0.76 3.55
C GLU A 137 -15.39 -0.14 2.79
N PRO A 138 -16.52 -0.60 3.36
CA PRO A 138 -17.52 -1.35 2.61
C PRO A 138 -18.04 -0.62 1.36
N LYS A 139 -18.34 0.68 1.47
CA LYS A 139 -18.77 1.47 0.31
C LYS A 139 -17.66 1.69 -0.70
N LEU A 140 -16.44 1.97 -0.23
CA LEU A 140 -15.26 2.12 -1.09
C LEU A 140 -14.99 0.86 -1.90
N LYS A 141 -14.99 -0.31 -1.25
CA LYS A 141 -14.78 -1.59 -1.91
C LYS A 141 -15.86 -1.88 -2.94
N LYS A 142 -17.13 -1.58 -2.63
CA LYS A 142 -18.22 -1.67 -3.60
C LYS A 142 -18.03 -0.73 -4.78
N LEU A 143 -17.63 0.52 -4.53
CA LEU A 143 -17.41 1.54 -5.56
C LEU A 143 -16.32 1.14 -6.55
N LEU A 144 -15.24 0.53 -6.06
CA LEU A 144 -14.05 0.20 -6.86
C LEU A 144 -13.95 -1.28 -7.27
N GLY A 145 -14.95 -2.10 -6.93
CA GLY A 145 -14.96 -3.53 -7.26
C GLY A 145 -13.92 -4.36 -6.50
N ILE A 146 -13.54 -3.95 -5.29
CA ILE A 146 -12.51 -4.62 -4.48
C ILE A 146 -13.11 -5.84 -3.76
N GLY A 147 -12.46 -7.01 -3.91
CA GLY A 147 -12.89 -8.29 -3.36
C GLY A 147 -12.97 -8.37 -1.83
N ARG A 148 -13.69 -9.36 -1.30
CA ARG A 148 -13.90 -9.52 0.16
C ARG A 148 -12.64 -9.93 0.92
N ASP A 149 -11.73 -10.60 0.25
CA ASP A 149 -10.41 -11.06 0.71
C ASP A 149 -9.30 -9.99 0.56
N ARG A 150 -9.71 -8.74 0.44
CA ARG A 150 -8.84 -7.57 0.42
C ARG A 150 -9.20 -6.64 1.58
N VAL A 151 -8.22 -5.92 2.10
CA VAL A 151 -8.42 -4.85 3.09
C VAL A 151 -7.82 -3.58 2.53
N VAL A 152 -8.46 -2.43 2.73
CA VAL A 152 -7.92 -1.12 2.34
C VAL A 152 -7.30 -0.47 3.58
N PRO A 153 -5.99 -0.59 3.83
CA PRO A 153 -5.37 0.03 5.00
C PRO A 153 -5.39 1.56 4.94
N LEU A 154 -5.18 2.15 3.77
CA LEU A 154 -5.23 3.60 3.59
C LEU A 154 -5.43 4.01 2.12
N ILE A 155 -5.84 5.26 1.93
CA ILE A 155 -5.77 5.96 0.65
C ILE A 155 -4.67 7.03 0.76
N VAL A 156 -3.91 7.25 -0.30
CA VAL A 156 -2.93 8.33 -0.40
C VAL A 156 -3.38 9.34 -1.46
N ALA A 157 -3.87 10.50 -1.03
CA ALA A 157 -4.09 11.64 -1.91
C ALA A 157 -2.72 12.21 -2.32
N MET A 158 -2.48 12.41 -3.62
CA MET A 158 -1.19 12.83 -4.16
C MET A 158 -1.35 13.90 -5.24
N GLY A 159 -0.55 14.95 -5.18
CA GLY A 159 -0.58 16.04 -6.16
C GLY A 159 0.54 17.03 -5.97
N TYR A 160 0.58 18.08 -6.80
CA TYR A 160 1.50 19.19 -6.59
C TYR A 160 1.01 20.10 -5.48
N ARG A 161 1.95 20.67 -4.73
CA ARG A 161 1.65 21.67 -3.72
C ARG A 161 0.97 22.87 -4.37
N HIS A 162 -0.07 23.40 -3.73
CA HIS A 162 -0.66 24.67 -4.13
C HIS A 162 0.35 25.81 -3.83
N PRO A 163 0.68 26.69 -4.79
CA PRO A 163 1.77 27.65 -4.66
C PRO A 163 1.60 28.64 -3.50
N GLU A 164 0.35 28.93 -3.13
CA GLU A 164 0.01 29.89 -2.07
C GLU A 164 -0.34 29.25 -0.72
N LYS A 165 -0.34 27.91 -0.61
CA LYS A 165 -0.69 27.22 0.64
C LYS A 165 0.55 26.61 1.27
N GLU A 166 0.96 27.16 2.40
CA GLU A 166 1.95 26.53 3.26
C GLU A 166 1.27 25.53 4.20
N PRO A 167 1.84 24.33 4.40
CA PRO A 167 1.35 23.44 5.44
C PRO A 167 1.58 24.09 6.81
N PRO A 168 0.70 23.82 7.78
CA PRO A 168 0.93 24.27 9.16
C PRO A 168 2.26 23.71 9.68
N PRO A 169 2.87 24.36 10.68
CA PRO A 169 4.06 23.82 11.32
C PRO A 169 3.80 22.41 11.85
N ARG A 170 4.85 21.59 11.88
CA ARG A 170 4.76 20.22 12.35
C ARG A 170 4.24 20.21 13.80
N ALA A 171 3.12 19.52 14.01
CA ALA A 171 2.59 19.28 15.35
C ALA A 171 3.56 18.43 16.19
N TYR A 172 3.35 18.42 17.51
CA TYR A 172 4.17 17.66 18.46
C TYR A 172 4.43 16.21 17.99
N ARG A 173 5.64 15.72 18.28
CA ARG A 173 6.03 14.33 18.12
C ARG A 173 6.65 13.89 19.43
N PHE A 174 6.26 12.71 19.90
CA PHE A 174 6.87 12.12 21.09
C PHE A 174 8.40 12.05 20.91
N PRO A 175 9.19 12.45 21.91
CA PRO A 175 10.62 12.22 21.94
C PRO A 175 10.89 10.71 22.01
N PHE A 176 12.08 10.30 21.58
CA PHE A 176 12.43 8.89 21.44
C PHE A 176 12.26 8.10 22.75
N GLU A 177 12.57 8.73 23.87
CA GLU A 177 12.53 8.16 25.22
C GLU A 177 11.13 7.74 25.65
N GLU A 178 10.07 8.30 25.04
CA GLU A 178 8.68 7.93 25.34
C GLU A 178 8.22 6.67 24.60
N PHE A 179 8.83 6.33 23.46
CA PHE A 179 8.40 5.18 22.64
C PHE A 179 9.50 4.14 22.39
N GLY A 180 10.74 4.42 22.81
CA GLY A 180 11.91 3.63 22.50
C GLY A 180 12.93 3.61 23.63
N ARG A 181 13.76 2.57 23.62
CA ARG A 181 14.93 2.42 24.49
C ARG A 181 16.06 1.74 23.74
N ILE A 182 17.30 2.04 24.09
CA ILE A 182 18.48 1.33 23.60
C ILE A 182 18.84 0.27 24.65
N VAL A 183 19.02 -0.98 24.20
CA VAL A 183 19.43 -2.13 25.02
C VAL A 183 20.72 -2.72 24.52
#